data_AF-A0A9X2TLR9-F1
#
_entry.id   AF-A0A9X2TLR9-F1
#
_cell.length_a   1.000
_cell.length_b   1.000
_cell.length_c   1.000
_cell.angle_alpha   90.00
_cell.angle_beta   90.00
_cell.angle_gamma   90.00
#
_symmetry.space_group_name_H-M   'P 1'
#
loop_
_entity.id
_entity.type
_entity.pdbx_description
1 polymer ?
#
loop_
_entity_poly.entity_id
_entity_poly.type
_entity_poly.pdbx_seq_one_letter_code
_entity_poly.pdbx_strand_id
1 'polypeptide(L)'
;MRLADVPDGSTVLLDNLNFEGSVEEYVEAFRKLITAAWEQAIHIVVTTQNPIPSRIKALIQTDPEKIGIPVPPFDEEEVKALLEEYGCPEAIREAWSTATMAQTSGHPQLADAYVAAASQPHWQEPSERDLFEDPAPIEQVKKEARQKLRRGLPENSLVLARRLTLLSHPFTREHALKIAEIPPPIPTAGTDFDFLVGPWIEPLPANHFRISPLLSNLYNDTLSEDEQHKLRYEIANSLVGATREKSSITTYELNEILSHGLLSQNEGALAFAASACNDFENLSEVAPHIQWFAAAKTGGAQGILIEGDPGLSSQLRFIQFRIAVATNQSVTPILDAWEFEHNQLRKSHPLRDALDVVRGTAVLSHPQADVHIERVFRLARPIVEVDLASVEESNLTSKLEEAIEKARETGDRSQVHALQAKGLLSGINSQLPSSHVAEMVSYHAEGAGEVLEFVKLAVGETTSLGSVLTEELRENVPLTNGLTSRPWLRMAEQDDPDWGIVLEAFDCLLELAEENGLDALLMATERNRAIINYEYLGDENAD
;
A
#
# COMPACT_ATOMS: atom_id res chain seq x y z
N MET A 1 49.20 20.87 -11.04
CA MET A 1 50.19 19.84 -10.68
C MET A 1 50.71 19.21 -11.97
N ARG A 2 52.03 19.04 -12.14
CA ARG A 2 52.56 18.23 -13.25
C ARG A 2 52.82 16.83 -12.68
N LEU A 3 52.45 15.76 -13.40
CA LEU A 3 52.71 14.40 -12.91
C LEU A 3 54.20 14.14 -12.69
N ALA A 4 55.07 14.75 -13.50
CA ALA A 4 56.52 14.65 -13.34
C ALA A 4 57.05 15.14 -11.98
N ASP A 5 56.26 15.90 -11.22
CA ASP A 5 56.62 16.38 -9.87
C ASP A 5 56.06 15.46 -8.76
N VAL A 6 55.32 14.41 -9.11
CA VAL A 6 54.72 13.43 -8.19
C VAL A 6 55.72 12.28 -7.99
N PRO A 7 56.03 11.89 -6.73
CA PRO A 7 56.94 10.78 -6.48
C PRO A 7 56.44 9.45 -7.06
N ASP A 8 57.36 8.63 -7.55
CA ASP A 8 57.06 7.27 -8.03
C ASP A 8 56.32 6.46 -6.96
N GLY A 9 55.34 5.66 -7.38
CA GLY A 9 54.52 4.84 -6.46
C GLY A 9 53.40 5.61 -5.73
N SER A 10 53.26 6.92 -5.96
CA SER A 10 52.20 7.72 -5.33
C SER A 10 50.80 7.38 -5.88
N THR A 11 49.77 7.74 -5.12
CA THR A 11 48.37 7.74 -5.61
C THR A 11 47.88 9.17 -5.84
N VAL A 12 47.30 9.42 -6.99
CA VAL A 12 46.69 10.70 -7.38
C VAL A 12 45.18 10.52 -7.46
N LEU A 13 44.44 11.30 -6.66
CA LEU A 13 42.98 11.38 -6.72
C LEU A 13 42.56 12.53 -7.66
N LEU A 14 41.83 12.19 -8.71
CA LEU A 14 41.12 13.13 -9.56
C LEU A 14 39.65 13.19 -9.11
N ASP A 15 39.36 14.18 -8.29
CA ASP A 15 38.06 14.30 -7.65
C ASP A 15 37.02 14.98 -8.57
N ASN A 16 35.81 14.43 -8.56
CA ASN A 16 34.60 14.94 -9.21
C ASN A 16 34.76 15.31 -10.69
N LEU A 17 35.33 14.38 -11.47
CA LEU A 17 35.56 14.57 -12.89
C LEU A 17 34.26 14.36 -13.68
N ASN A 18 33.83 15.34 -14.46
CA ASN A 18 32.60 15.26 -15.27
C ASN A 18 32.92 14.99 -16.74
N PHE A 19 32.48 13.84 -17.25
CA PHE A 19 32.65 13.44 -18.64
C PHE A 19 31.55 13.94 -19.59
N GLU A 20 30.57 14.72 -19.11
CA GLU A 20 29.55 15.36 -19.95
C GLU A 20 30.16 16.33 -20.95
N GLY A 21 29.63 16.35 -22.18
CA GLY A 21 30.12 17.17 -23.28
C GLY A 21 30.99 16.39 -24.27
N SER A 22 32.18 16.91 -24.60
CA SER A 22 33.07 16.32 -25.62
C SER A 22 34.07 15.34 -25.00
N VAL A 23 33.72 14.05 -25.04
CA VAL A 23 34.60 12.95 -24.64
C VAL A 23 35.97 13.02 -25.33
N GLU A 24 36.03 13.53 -26.56
CA GLU A 24 37.25 13.74 -27.32
C GLU A 24 38.30 14.60 -26.59
N GLU A 25 37.88 15.65 -25.88
CA GLU A 25 38.79 16.51 -25.11
C GLU A 25 39.44 15.72 -23.96
N TYR A 26 38.67 14.85 -23.32
CA TYR A 26 39.15 13.99 -22.24
C TYR A 26 40.01 12.83 -22.74
N VAL A 27 39.71 12.24 -23.90
CA VAL A 27 40.41 11.04 -24.39
C VAL A 27 41.92 11.28 -24.54
N GLU A 28 42.32 12.39 -25.15
CA GLU A 28 43.74 12.67 -25.35
C GLU A 28 44.44 13.07 -24.03
N ALA A 29 43.75 13.81 -23.17
CA ALA A 29 44.25 14.15 -21.85
C ALA A 29 44.45 12.89 -20.97
N PHE A 30 43.46 11.99 -20.93
CA PHE A 30 43.52 10.73 -20.21
C PHE A 30 44.57 9.79 -20.80
N ARG A 31 44.73 9.73 -22.13
CA ARG A 31 45.79 8.93 -22.75
C ARG A 31 47.17 9.35 -22.24
N LYS A 32 47.45 10.66 -22.25
CA LYS A 32 48.72 11.21 -21.75
C LYS A 32 48.90 10.96 -20.26
N LEU A 33 47.85 11.17 -19.48
CA LEU A 33 47.82 10.95 -18.04
C LEU A 33 48.12 9.48 -17.69
N ILE A 34 47.38 8.54 -18.27
CA ILE A 34 47.52 7.10 -18.05
C ILE A 34 48.93 6.65 -18.44
N THR A 35 49.45 7.12 -19.58
CA THR A 35 50.80 6.77 -20.04
C THR A 35 51.86 7.26 -19.06
N ALA A 36 51.80 8.54 -18.66
CA ALA A 36 52.76 9.10 -17.71
C ALA A 36 52.67 8.42 -16.33
N ALA A 37 51.46 8.14 -15.85
CA ALA A 37 51.27 7.45 -14.58
C ALA A 37 51.82 6.02 -14.62
N TRP A 38 51.62 5.30 -15.74
CA TRP A 38 52.18 3.98 -15.92
C TRP A 38 53.71 3.98 -15.92
N GLU A 39 54.34 4.94 -16.63
CA GLU A 39 55.80 5.08 -16.68
C GLU A 39 56.43 5.39 -15.31
N GLN A 40 55.70 6.07 -14.42
CA GLN A 40 56.16 6.50 -13.09
C GLN A 40 55.58 5.62 -11.95
N ALA A 41 54.92 4.51 -12.28
CA ALA A 41 54.23 3.65 -11.31
C ALA A 41 53.27 4.41 -10.37
N ILE A 42 52.63 5.47 -10.88
CA ILE A 42 51.62 6.25 -10.16
C ILE A 42 50.25 5.58 -10.31
N HIS A 43 49.51 5.48 -9.21
CA HIS A 43 48.12 5.03 -9.19
C HIS A 43 47.18 6.21 -9.37
N ILE A 44 46.16 6.09 -10.23
CA ILE A 44 45.14 7.13 -10.41
C ILE A 44 43.81 6.60 -9.88
N VAL A 45 43.19 7.36 -8.98
CA VAL A 45 41.81 7.16 -8.54
C VAL A 45 40.99 8.32 -9.11
N VAL A 46 39.83 8.03 -9.69
CA VAL A 46 38.93 9.04 -10.24
C VAL A 46 37.57 8.87 -9.58
N THR A 47 36.99 9.94 -9.09
CA THR A 47 35.57 9.99 -8.70
C THR A 47 34.80 10.74 -9.78
N THR A 48 33.63 10.23 -10.14
CA THR A 48 32.78 10.81 -11.17
C THR A 48 31.32 10.47 -10.88
N GLN A 49 30.40 11.33 -11.32
CA GLN A 49 28.95 11.13 -11.15
C GLN A 49 28.34 10.33 -12.29
N ASN A 50 29.07 10.18 -13.41
CA ASN A 50 28.61 9.53 -14.63
C ASN A 50 29.48 8.30 -14.96
N PRO A 51 28.92 7.27 -15.62
CA PRO A 51 29.72 6.14 -16.08
C PRO A 51 30.91 6.59 -16.94
N ILE A 52 32.08 5.97 -16.73
CA ILE A 52 33.27 6.27 -17.52
C ILE A 52 33.01 5.93 -19.00
N PRO A 53 33.17 6.88 -19.95
CA PRO A 53 32.94 6.63 -21.36
C PRO A 53 33.76 5.45 -21.89
N SER A 54 33.15 4.61 -22.73
CA SER A 54 33.79 3.41 -23.28
C SER A 54 35.08 3.68 -24.05
N ARG A 55 35.19 4.86 -24.69
CA ARG A 55 36.46 5.32 -25.31
C ARG A 55 37.58 5.56 -24.31
N ILE A 56 37.28 6.06 -23.11
CA ILE A 56 38.26 6.24 -22.03
C ILE A 56 38.59 4.88 -21.41
N LYS A 57 37.57 4.03 -21.18
CA LYS A 57 37.80 2.64 -20.72
C LYS A 57 38.76 1.89 -21.65
N ALA A 58 38.64 2.05 -22.96
CA ALA A 58 39.52 1.42 -23.95
C ALA A 58 40.99 1.88 -23.89
N LEU A 59 41.30 3.00 -23.22
CA LEU A 59 42.69 3.45 -23.00
C LEU A 59 43.37 2.70 -21.85
N ILE A 60 42.58 2.09 -20.96
CA ILE A 60 43.07 1.41 -19.76
C ILE A 60 43.31 -0.05 -20.15
N GLN A 61 44.55 -0.51 -20.00
CA GLN A 61 44.95 -1.89 -20.31
C GLN A 61 44.53 -2.84 -19.19
N THR A 62 43.23 -2.93 -18.93
CA THR A 62 42.63 -3.79 -17.91
C THR A 62 41.29 -4.30 -18.43
N ASP A 63 40.80 -5.37 -17.82
CA ASP A 63 39.45 -5.86 -18.04
C ASP A 63 38.42 -4.72 -17.88
N PRO A 64 37.65 -4.37 -18.93
CA PRO A 64 36.69 -3.26 -18.89
C PRO A 64 35.63 -3.38 -17.79
N GLU A 65 35.29 -4.61 -17.39
CA GLU A 65 34.33 -4.89 -16.31
C GLU A 65 34.91 -4.55 -14.93
N LYS A 66 36.23 -4.42 -14.82
CA LYS A 66 36.92 -4.01 -13.58
C LYS A 66 37.16 -2.50 -13.53
N ILE A 67 36.68 -1.74 -14.54
CA ILE A 67 36.87 -0.29 -14.63
C ILE A 67 35.62 0.43 -14.11
N GLY A 68 35.76 0.96 -12.90
CA GLY A 68 34.74 1.70 -12.18
C GLY A 68 34.07 0.84 -11.11
N ILE A 69 33.99 1.36 -9.90
CA ILE A 69 33.25 0.74 -8.80
C ILE A 69 32.01 1.62 -8.58
N PRO A 70 30.78 1.10 -8.80
CA PRO A 70 29.59 1.88 -8.48
C PRO A 70 29.51 2.08 -6.98
N VAL A 71 29.12 3.28 -6.55
CA VAL A 71 28.87 3.62 -5.15
C VAL A 71 27.36 3.74 -4.98
N PRO A 72 26.67 2.72 -4.45
CA PRO A 72 25.23 2.76 -4.25
C PRO A 72 24.84 3.73 -3.12
N PRO A 73 23.54 4.07 -2.98
CA PRO A 73 23.01 4.66 -1.75
C PRO A 73 23.31 3.76 -0.54
N PHE A 74 23.31 4.35 0.66
CA PHE A 74 23.41 3.57 1.88
C PHE A 74 22.29 2.55 1.97
N ASP A 75 22.65 1.33 2.34
CA ASP A 75 21.71 0.33 2.80
C ASP A 75 21.31 0.55 4.28
N GLU A 76 20.39 -0.27 4.76
CA GLU A 76 19.85 -0.14 6.11
C GLU A 76 20.92 -0.37 7.20
N GLU A 77 21.91 -1.22 6.94
CA GLU A 77 22.98 -1.54 7.88
C GLU A 77 24.03 -0.42 7.90
N GLU A 78 24.34 0.19 6.75
CA GLU A 78 25.16 1.39 6.66
C GLU A 78 24.50 2.59 7.37
N VAL A 79 23.17 2.74 7.25
CA VAL A 79 22.41 3.74 8.02
C VAL A 79 22.45 3.45 9.52
N LYS A 80 22.33 2.19 9.95
CA LYS A 80 22.49 1.81 11.37
C LYS A 80 23.89 2.14 11.88
N ALA A 81 24.94 1.85 11.10
CA ALA A 81 26.31 2.20 11.45
C ALA A 81 26.50 3.73 11.58
N LEU A 82 25.90 4.51 10.68
CA LEU A 82 25.89 5.98 10.76
C LEU A 82 25.17 6.47 12.02
N LEU A 83 24.01 5.91 12.35
CA LEU A 83 23.27 6.23 13.57
C LEU A 83 24.08 5.91 14.83
N GLU A 84 24.78 4.78 14.85
CA GLU A 84 25.68 4.40 15.94
C GLU A 84 26.84 5.40 16.11
N GLU A 85 27.44 5.87 15.01
CA GLU A 85 28.51 6.88 15.03
C GLU A 85 28.04 8.21 15.65
N TYR A 86 26.79 8.60 15.43
CA TYR A 86 26.14 9.74 16.07
C TYR A 86 25.60 9.45 17.49
N GLY A 87 25.89 8.27 18.04
CA GLY A 87 25.56 7.88 19.41
C GLY A 87 24.12 7.46 19.63
N CYS A 88 23.41 6.99 18.59
CA CYS A 88 22.04 6.49 18.69
C CYS A 88 21.99 5.22 19.57
N PRO A 89 21.17 5.21 20.65
CA PRO A 89 21.00 4.03 21.50
C PRO A 89 20.47 2.83 20.71
N GLU A 90 21.03 1.65 21.00
CA GLU A 90 20.64 0.37 20.37
C GLU A 90 19.12 0.16 20.34
N ALA A 91 18.46 0.45 21.46
CA ALA A 91 17.04 0.19 21.66
C ALA A 91 16.11 0.90 20.67
N ILE A 92 16.54 2.01 20.06
CA ILE A 92 15.73 2.82 19.14
C ILE A 92 16.38 2.97 17.76
N ARG A 93 17.53 2.33 17.53
CA ARG A 93 18.30 2.48 16.29
C ARG A 93 17.55 1.93 15.07
N GLU A 94 16.85 0.82 15.24
CA GLU A 94 16.05 0.21 14.17
C GLU A 94 14.96 1.18 13.65
N ALA A 95 14.23 1.80 14.58
CA ALA A 95 13.17 2.75 14.26
C ALA A 95 13.74 3.99 13.55
N TRP A 96 14.89 4.51 14.01
CA TRP A 96 15.57 5.62 13.35
C TRP A 96 16.17 5.26 12.00
N SER A 97 16.63 4.02 11.81
CA SER A 97 17.10 3.56 10.50
C SER A 97 15.95 3.56 9.50
N THR A 98 14.80 3.03 9.90
CA THR A 98 13.56 3.07 9.11
C THR A 98 13.18 4.51 8.74
N ALA A 99 13.17 5.43 9.71
CA ALA A 99 12.83 6.83 9.47
C ALA A 99 13.82 7.53 8.54
N THR A 100 15.12 7.28 8.72
CA THR A 100 16.18 7.83 7.87
C THR A 100 16.05 7.30 6.44
N MET A 101 15.81 6.01 6.26
CA MET A 101 15.61 5.41 4.95
C MET A 101 14.37 5.97 4.25
N ALA A 102 13.27 6.15 4.97
CA ALA A 102 12.05 6.75 4.44
C ALA A 102 12.28 8.18 3.92
N GLN A 103 13.01 9.01 4.68
CA GLN A 103 13.23 10.42 4.35
C GLN A 103 14.30 10.65 3.28
N THR A 104 15.31 9.78 3.24
CA THR A 104 16.54 10.05 2.48
C THR A 104 16.76 9.08 1.34
N SER A 105 16.01 7.97 1.31
CA SER A 105 16.19 6.89 0.33
C SER A 105 17.63 6.35 0.25
N GLY A 106 18.35 6.43 1.37
CA GLY A 106 19.75 6.03 1.51
C GLY A 106 20.76 7.04 0.93
N HIS A 107 20.33 8.23 0.49
CA HIS A 107 21.25 9.19 -0.10
C HIS A 107 22.25 9.71 0.95
N PRO A 108 23.58 9.47 0.83
CA PRO A 108 24.52 9.66 1.93
C PRO A 108 24.52 11.07 2.54
N GLN A 109 24.46 12.11 1.70
CA GLN A 109 24.42 13.50 2.18
C GLN A 109 23.12 13.85 2.91
N LEU A 110 22.00 13.24 2.52
CA LEU A 110 20.71 13.47 3.19
C LEU A 110 20.64 12.65 4.47
N ALA A 111 21.12 11.40 4.46
CA ALA A 111 21.21 10.54 5.63
C ALA A 111 22.04 11.20 6.74
N ASP A 112 23.24 11.68 6.40
CA ASP A 112 24.10 12.40 7.35
C ASP A 112 23.42 13.66 7.91
N ALA A 113 22.83 14.49 7.05
CA ALA A 113 22.12 15.70 7.47
C ALA A 113 20.90 15.40 8.36
N TYR A 114 20.19 14.31 8.08
CA TYR A 114 19.03 13.85 8.84
C TYR A 114 19.42 13.33 10.22
N VAL A 115 20.39 12.40 10.26
CA VAL A 115 20.91 11.80 11.49
C VAL A 115 21.52 12.88 12.39
N ALA A 116 22.26 13.82 11.81
CA ALA A 116 22.78 14.98 12.54
C ALA A 116 21.67 15.83 13.14
N ALA A 117 20.57 16.06 12.41
CA ALA A 117 19.41 16.80 12.92
C ALA A 117 18.69 16.05 14.04
N ALA A 118 18.47 14.75 13.88
CA ALA A 118 17.79 13.89 14.86
C ALA A 118 18.57 13.77 16.19
N SER A 119 19.91 13.89 16.14
CA SER A 119 20.75 13.83 17.33
C SER A 119 20.55 15.00 18.33
N GLN A 120 19.89 16.09 17.93
CA GLN A 120 19.64 17.28 18.77
C GLN A 120 18.13 17.47 19.03
N PRO A 121 17.67 17.66 20.30
CA PRO A 121 18.45 17.89 21.52
C PRO A 121 18.90 16.63 22.28
N HIS A 122 18.47 15.42 21.90
CA HIS A 122 18.95 14.08 22.30
C HIS A 122 18.08 13.05 21.58
N TRP A 123 18.53 11.80 21.44
CA TRP A 123 17.75 10.73 20.83
C TRP A 123 16.43 10.46 21.59
N GLN A 124 15.31 10.54 20.87
CA GLN A 124 13.98 10.12 21.31
C GLN A 124 13.44 9.06 20.34
N GLU A 125 12.37 8.35 20.68
CA GLU A 125 11.72 7.51 19.66
C GLU A 125 11.20 8.37 18.50
N PRO A 126 11.39 7.95 17.24
CA PRO A 126 10.91 8.71 16.09
C PRO A 126 9.38 8.78 16.11
N SER A 127 8.86 9.96 15.83
CA SER A 127 7.44 10.25 15.70
C SER A 127 6.99 10.21 14.24
N GLU A 128 5.68 10.33 13.98
CA GLU A 128 5.16 10.49 12.62
C GLU A 128 5.80 11.69 11.89
N ARG A 129 6.14 12.76 12.60
CA ARG A 129 6.81 13.91 11.97
C ARG A 129 8.18 13.53 11.42
N ASP A 130 8.92 12.68 12.11
CA ASP A 130 10.23 12.25 11.65
C ASP A 130 10.12 11.43 10.35
N LEU A 131 9.00 10.74 10.14
CA LEU A 131 8.72 9.98 8.92
C LEU A 131 8.22 10.81 7.74
N PHE A 132 7.59 11.97 7.99
CA PHE A 132 6.87 12.72 6.95
C PHE A 132 7.30 14.18 6.77
N GLU A 133 7.96 14.80 7.75
CA GLU A 133 8.39 16.20 7.72
C GLU A 133 9.92 16.30 7.58
N ASP A 134 10.37 17.09 6.61
CA ASP A 134 11.80 17.35 6.42
C ASP A 134 12.34 18.29 7.50
N PRO A 135 13.34 17.90 8.31
CA PRO A 135 13.99 18.81 9.24
C PRO A 135 14.78 19.89 8.50
N ALA A 136 14.95 21.06 9.12
CA ALA A 136 15.57 22.22 8.48
C ALA A 136 16.95 21.96 7.82
N PRO A 137 17.85 21.12 8.39
CA PRO A 137 19.10 20.76 7.73
C PRO A 137 18.92 19.99 6.42
N ILE A 138 17.98 19.04 6.35
CA ILE A 138 17.62 18.36 5.09
C ILE A 138 17.15 19.39 4.07
N GLU A 139 16.22 20.27 4.46
CA GLU A 139 15.67 21.25 3.53
C GLU A 139 16.74 22.20 2.97
N GLN A 140 17.74 22.53 3.78
CA GLN A 140 18.87 23.33 3.31
C GLN A 140 19.71 22.58 2.27
N VAL A 141 20.02 21.29 2.50
CA VAL A 141 20.73 20.45 1.51
C VAL A 141 19.94 20.33 0.21
N LYS A 142 18.64 20.02 0.29
CA LYS A 142 17.74 19.95 -0.87
C LYS A 142 17.68 21.30 -1.60
N LYS A 143 17.58 22.41 -0.88
CA LYS A 143 17.56 23.77 -1.46
C LYS A 143 18.86 24.09 -2.22
N GLU A 144 20.01 23.73 -1.69
CA GLU A 144 21.30 23.92 -2.37
C GLU A 144 21.40 23.09 -3.64
N ALA A 145 20.97 21.82 -3.60
CA ALA A 145 20.90 20.95 -4.78
C ALA A 145 19.97 21.52 -5.85
N ARG A 146 18.75 21.94 -5.48
CA ARG A 146 17.78 22.58 -6.38
C ARG A 146 18.32 23.88 -7.00
N GLN A 147 19.09 24.67 -6.25
CA GLN A 147 19.75 25.88 -6.78
C GLN A 147 20.86 25.55 -7.79
N LYS A 148 21.68 24.53 -7.51
CA LYS A 148 22.71 24.05 -8.44
C LYS A 148 22.08 23.57 -9.74
N LEU A 149 21.00 22.79 -9.64
CA LEU A 149 20.23 22.31 -10.78
C LEU A 149 19.71 23.47 -11.65
N ARG A 150 19.13 24.51 -11.05
CA ARG A 150 18.62 25.70 -11.80
C ARG A 150 19.69 26.49 -12.55
N ARG A 151 20.90 26.55 -12.02
CA ARG A 151 22.00 27.31 -12.65
C ARG A 151 22.68 26.53 -13.78
N GLY A 152 22.60 25.21 -13.74
CA GLY A 152 23.35 24.33 -14.63
C GLY A 152 22.54 23.70 -15.78
N LEU A 153 21.22 23.62 -15.67
CA LEU A 153 20.39 22.92 -16.66
C LEU A 153 19.83 23.85 -17.76
N PRO A 154 19.74 23.37 -19.01
CA PRO A 154 18.85 23.95 -20.02
C PRO A 154 17.39 23.95 -19.55
N GLU A 155 16.59 24.89 -20.08
CA GLU A 155 15.19 25.06 -19.66
C GLU A 155 14.36 23.77 -19.85
N ASN A 156 14.51 23.08 -20.98
CA ASN A 156 13.76 21.84 -21.23
C ASN A 156 14.11 20.73 -20.23
N SER A 157 15.38 20.56 -19.88
CA SER A 157 15.82 19.58 -18.89
C SER A 157 15.31 19.94 -17.50
N LEU A 158 15.27 21.23 -17.16
CA LEU A 158 14.69 21.72 -15.92
C LEU A 158 13.17 21.46 -15.84
N VAL A 159 12.43 21.68 -16.93
CA VAL A 159 11.00 21.37 -17.01
C VAL A 159 10.77 19.86 -16.88
N LEU A 160 11.56 19.03 -17.56
CA LEU A 160 11.46 17.58 -17.44
C LEU A 160 11.72 17.11 -16.00
N ALA A 161 12.82 17.56 -15.39
CA ALA A 161 13.15 17.24 -14.01
C ALA A 161 12.00 17.60 -13.04
N ARG A 162 11.43 18.80 -13.18
CA ARG A 162 10.25 19.23 -12.38
C ARG A 162 9.08 18.26 -12.53
N ARG A 163 8.73 17.84 -13.75
CA ARG A 163 7.62 16.90 -13.97
C ARG A 163 7.89 15.54 -13.35
N LEU A 164 9.10 15.01 -13.52
CA LEU A 164 9.46 13.70 -13.00
C LEU A 164 9.53 13.68 -11.47
N THR A 165 9.78 14.81 -10.80
CA THR A 165 9.76 14.89 -9.33
C THR A 165 8.37 14.69 -8.72
N LEU A 166 7.31 14.61 -9.54
CA LEU A 166 5.99 14.20 -9.08
C LEU A 166 5.86 12.67 -8.92
N LEU A 167 6.72 11.89 -9.58
CA LEU A 167 6.79 10.44 -9.42
C LEU A 167 7.46 10.11 -8.08
N SER A 168 6.88 9.17 -7.35
CA SER A 168 7.38 8.77 -6.03
C SER A 168 8.13 7.43 -6.06
N HIS A 169 7.90 6.63 -7.09
CA HIS A 169 8.47 5.29 -7.26
C HIS A 169 9.37 5.19 -8.50
N PRO A 170 10.19 4.14 -8.58
CA PRO A 170 10.97 3.83 -9.77
C PRO A 170 10.13 3.80 -11.05
N PHE A 171 10.68 4.35 -12.12
CA PHE A 171 10.01 4.48 -13.41
C PHE A 171 10.95 4.12 -14.57
N THR A 172 10.41 3.90 -15.76
CA THR A 172 11.21 3.59 -16.95
C THR A 172 11.46 4.84 -17.79
N ARG A 173 12.46 4.80 -18.68
CA ARG A 173 12.68 5.88 -19.67
C ARG A 173 11.43 6.14 -20.51
N GLU A 174 10.67 5.11 -20.83
CA GLU A 174 9.39 5.24 -21.55
C GLU A 174 8.38 6.09 -20.78
N HIS A 175 8.21 5.84 -19.48
CA HIS A 175 7.34 6.65 -18.62
C HIS A 175 7.78 8.12 -18.65
N ALA A 176 9.10 8.39 -18.55
CA ALA A 176 9.61 9.75 -18.59
C ALA A 176 9.29 10.48 -19.90
N LEU A 177 9.40 9.79 -21.04
CA LEU A 177 9.05 10.35 -22.34
C LEU A 177 7.55 10.63 -22.47
N LYS A 178 6.69 9.72 -22.00
CA LYS A 178 5.24 9.95 -21.98
C LYS A 178 4.86 11.17 -21.13
N ILE A 179 5.49 11.33 -19.97
CA ILE A 179 5.29 12.51 -19.12
C ILE A 179 5.79 13.80 -19.79
N ALA A 180 6.85 13.70 -20.59
CA ALA A 180 7.36 14.83 -21.36
C ALA A 180 6.42 15.24 -22.52
N GLU A 181 5.58 14.34 -23.02
CA GLU A 181 4.56 14.62 -24.05
C GLU A 181 3.34 15.37 -23.51
N ILE A 182 3.11 15.35 -22.18
CA ILE A 182 2.00 16.07 -21.54
C ILE A 182 2.09 17.57 -21.93
N PRO A 183 1.02 18.19 -22.43
CA PRO A 183 1.08 19.58 -22.88
C PRO A 183 1.54 20.57 -21.79
N PRO A 184 2.46 21.50 -22.11
CA PRO A 184 3.16 21.65 -23.39
C PRO A 184 4.25 20.58 -23.59
N PRO A 185 4.35 19.92 -24.75
CA PRO A 185 5.32 18.85 -24.96
C PRO A 185 6.76 19.38 -24.94
N ILE A 186 7.70 18.58 -24.44
CA ILE A 186 9.12 18.91 -24.38
C ILE A 186 9.81 18.34 -25.65
N PRO A 187 10.27 19.18 -26.61
CA PRO A 187 10.74 18.69 -27.90
C PRO A 187 11.97 17.79 -27.85
N THR A 188 12.85 18.02 -26.87
CA THR A 188 14.15 17.34 -26.72
C THR A 188 14.15 16.30 -25.60
N ALA A 189 12.97 15.83 -25.17
CA ALA A 189 12.77 15.01 -23.98
C ALA A 189 13.74 13.82 -23.83
N GLY A 190 14.05 13.11 -24.92
CA GLY A 190 15.01 12.00 -24.87
C GLY A 190 16.42 12.45 -24.51
N THR A 191 16.92 13.50 -25.18
CA THR A 191 18.22 14.08 -24.89
C THR A 191 18.26 14.72 -23.51
N ASP A 192 17.18 15.41 -23.12
CA ASP A 192 17.03 16.00 -21.78
C ASP A 192 17.03 14.93 -20.69
N PHE A 193 16.35 13.81 -20.91
CA PHE A 193 16.35 12.67 -19.98
C PHE A 193 17.76 12.09 -19.85
N ASP A 194 18.41 11.79 -20.97
CA ASP A 194 19.75 11.19 -20.96
C ASP A 194 20.80 12.11 -20.31
N PHE A 195 20.59 13.43 -20.37
CA PHE A 195 21.40 14.44 -19.67
C PHE A 195 21.13 14.51 -18.16
N LEU A 196 19.94 14.15 -17.71
CA LEU A 196 19.59 14.13 -16.28
C LEU A 196 20.04 12.83 -15.58
N VAL A 197 20.22 11.74 -16.32
CA VAL A 197 20.71 10.45 -15.80
C VAL A 197 22.13 10.59 -15.26
N GLY A 198 22.34 10.11 -14.03
CA GLY A 198 23.57 10.27 -13.26
C GLY A 198 23.33 11.17 -12.05
N PRO A 199 23.61 12.49 -12.16
CA PRO A 199 23.56 13.41 -11.03
C PRO A 199 22.16 13.68 -10.46
N TRP A 200 21.10 13.51 -11.27
CA TRP A 200 19.74 13.92 -10.92
C TRP A 200 18.73 12.78 -11.03
N ILE A 201 18.98 11.84 -11.93
CA ILE A 201 18.20 10.62 -12.12
C ILE A 201 19.12 9.42 -11.93
N GLU A 202 18.84 8.63 -10.91
CA GLU A 202 19.65 7.49 -10.53
C GLU A 202 19.20 6.25 -11.34
N PRO A 203 20.12 5.58 -12.05
CA PRO A 203 19.79 4.32 -12.71
C PRO A 203 19.64 3.19 -11.68
N LEU A 204 18.60 2.38 -11.85
CA LEU A 204 18.30 1.20 -11.06
C LEU A 204 18.37 -0.07 -11.95
N PRO A 205 18.42 -1.28 -11.34
CA PRO A 205 18.36 -2.52 -12.09
C PRO A 205 17.13 -2.61 -13.01
N ALA A 206 17.22 -3.47 -14.03
CA ALA A 206 16.12 -3.73 -14.97
C ALA A 206 15.59 -2.47 -15.69
N ASN A 207 16.48 -1.55 -16.07
CA ASN A 207 16.15 -0.31 -16.81
C ASN A 207 15.13 0.60 -16.10
N HIS A 208 15.09 0.54 -14.78
CA HIS A 208 14.36 1.49 -13.96
C HIS A 208 15.25 2.66 -13.59
N PHE A 209 14.62 3.75 -13.20
CA PHE A 209 15.24 4.99 -12.79
C PHE A 209 14.47 5.55 -11.60
N ARG A 210 15.15 6.32 -10.76
CA ARG A 210 14.53 7.07 -9.67
C ARG A 210 15.02 8.50 -9.68
N ILE A 211 14.15 9.44 -9.32
CA ILE A 211 14.56 10.83 -9.10
C ILE A 211 15.38 10.91 -7.82
N SER A 212 16.53 11.58 -7.88
CA SER A 212 17.34 11.78 -6.68
C SER A 212 16.52 12.48 -5.59
N PRO A 213 16.53 11.99 -4.34
CA PRO A 213 15.78 12.60 -3.24
C PRO A 213 16.24 14.04 -2.93
N LEU A 214 17.42 14.45 -3.41
CA LEU A 214 17.86 15.84 -3.40
C LEU A 214 16.92 16.80 -4.15
N LEU A 215 16.16 16.27 -5.11
CA LEU A 215 15.21 17.02 -5.93
C LEU A 215 13.76 16.85 -5.47
N SER A 216 13.51 16.17 -4.34
CA SER A 216 12.16 16.02 -3.83
C SER A 216 11.48 17.39 -3.70
N ASN A 217 10.19 17.43 -3.99
CA ASN A 217 9.38 18.65 -3.94
C ASN A 217 9.87 19.79 -4.86
N LEU A 218 10.77 19.56 -5.83
CA LEU A 218 11.19 20.60 -6.78
C LEU A 218 10.01 21.21 -7.55
N TYR A 219 8.94 20.43 -7.75
CA TYR A 219 7.69 20.91 -8.33
C TYR A 219 7.02 22.05 -7.54
N ASN A 220 7.12 22.06 -6.20
CA ASN A 220 6.48 23.07 -5.34
C ASN A 220 7.04 24.48 -5.54
N ASP A 221 8.30 24.59 -5.97
CA ASP A 221 8.94 25.88 -6.12
C ASP A 221 8.41 26.69 -7.32
N THR A 222 7.70 26.04 -8.25
CA THR A 222 7.28 26.67 -9.52
C THR A 222 5.89 26.31 -10.01
N LEU A 223 5.34 25.15 -9.65
CA LEU A 223 4.01 24.74 -10.09
C LEU A 223 2.98 25.13 -9.03
N SER A 224 1.96 25.86 -9.45
CA SER A 224 0.76 26.10 -8.64
C SER A 224 0.02 24.79 -8.33
N GLU A 225 -0.78 24.77 -7.27
CA GLU A 225 -1.58 23.59 -6.89
C GLU A 225 -2.46 23.09 -8.06
N ASP A 226 -3.05 24.01 -8.83
CA ASP A 226 -3.84 23.68 -10.03
C ASP A 226 -3.00 23.01 -11.13
N GLU A 227 -1.77 23.48 -11.35
CA GLU A 227 -0.86 22.87 -12.32
C GLU A 227 -0.40 21.50 -11.87
N GLN A 228 -0.10 21.34 -10.57
CA GLN A 228 0.23 20.05 -9.98
C GLN A 228 -0.94 19.08 -10.14
N HIS A 229 -2.16 19.48 -9.79
CA HIS A 229 -3.36 18.65 -9.93
C HIS A 229 -3.58 18.20 -11.38
N LYS A 230 -3.51 19.13 -12.34
CA LYS A 230 -3.63 18.82 -13.78
C LYS A 230 -2.53 17.86 -14.24
N LEU A 231 -1.29 18.09 -13.81
CA LEU A 231 -0.18 17.23 -14.21
C LEU A 231 -0.30 15.83 -13.60
N ARG A 232 -0.70 15.70 -12.33
CA ARG A 232 -1.00 14.39 -11.72
C ARG A 232 -2.09 13.64 -12.48
N TYR A 233 -3.16 14.35 -12.89
CA TYR A 233 -4.23 13.76 -13.71
C TYR A 233 -3.69 13.20 -15.04
N GLU A 234 -2.87 13.96 -15.75
CA GLU A 234 -2.28 13.54 -17.04
C GLU A 234 -1.19 12.48 -16.89
N ILE A 235 -0.41 12.50 -15.80
CA ILE A 235 0.54 11.44 -15.45
C ILE A 235 -0.22 10.12 -15.28
N ALA A 236 -1.30 10.12 -14.49
CA ALA A 236 -2.12 8.92 -14.27
C ALA A 236 -2.64 8.35 -15.60
N ASN A 237 -3.19 9.19 -16.50
CA ASN A 237 -3.64 8.76 -17.82
C ASN A 237 -2.52 8.19 -18.68
N SER A 238 -1.35 8.85 -18.66
CA SER A 238 -0.18 8.44 -19.44
C SER A 238 0.33 7.06 -19.01
N LEU A 239 0.38 6.83 -17.69
CA LEU A 239 0.80 5.54 -17.12
C LEU A 239 -0.21 4.44 -17.40
N VAL A 240 -1.52 4.71 -17.31
CA VAL A 240 -2.57 3.76 -17.70
C VAL A 240 -2.42 3.38 -19.18
N GLY A 241 -2.21 4.38 -20.05
CA GLY A 241 -1.98 4.16 -21.48
C GLY A 241 -0.79 3.25 -21.75
N ALA A 242 0.37 3.56 -21.16
CA ALA A 242 1.59 2.76 -21.30
C ALA A 242 1.44 1.34 -20.73
N THR A 243 0.71 1.18 -19.63
CA THR A 243 0.50 -0.13 -18.98
C THR A 243 -0.41 -1.04 -19.81
N ARG A 244 -1.43 -0.48 -20.48
CA ARG A 244 -2.33 -1.26 -21.36
C ARG A 244 -1.64 -1.89 -22.57
N GLU A 245 -0.49 -1.38 -22.98
CA GLU A 245 0.32 -1.95 -24.05
C GLU A 245 1.17 -3.14 -23.58
N LYS A 246 1.23 -3.38 -22.26
CA LYS A 246 2.00 -4.46 -21.62
C LYS A 246 1.11 -5.63 -21.22
N SER A 247 1.70 -6.80 -21.03
CA SER A 247 1.01 -8.01 -20.57
C SER A 247 0.74 -8.07 -19.06
N SER A 248 1.40 -7.23 -18.28
CA SER A 248 1.32 -7.22 -16.81
C SER A 248 1.70 -5.85 -16.27
N ILE A 249 1.10 -5.46 -15.15
CA ILE A 249 1.41 -4.25 -14.39
C ILE A 249 2.42 -4.56 -13.28
N THR A 250 3.39 -3.68 -13.07
CA THR A 250 4.34 -3.76 -11.94
C THR A 250 3.78 -3.08 -10.68
N THR A 251 4.31 -3.40 -9.51
CA THR A 251 3.92 -2.74 -8.25
C THR A 251 4.28 -1.24 -8.23
N TYR A 252 5.33 -0.84 -8.93
CA TYR A 252 5.68 0.58 -9.11
C TYR A 252 4.62 1.31 -9.95
N GLU A 253 4.22 0.75 -11.09
CA GLU A 253 3.18 1.35 -11.94
C GLU A 253 1.84 1.43 -11.21
N LEU A 254 1.47 0.37 -10.48
CA LEU A 254 0.25 0.36 -9.68
C LEU A 254 0.25 1.47 -8.62
N ASN A 255 1.36 1.64 -7.89
CA ASN A 255 1.52 2.72 -6.90
C ASN A 255 1.39 4.10 -7.54
N GLU A 256 2.06 4.34 -8.66
CA GLU A 256 2.02 5.63 -9.35
C GLU A 256 0.61 5.93 -9.90
N ILE A 257 -0.05 4.96 -10.52
CA ILE A 257 -1.42 5.12 -11.03
C ILE A 257 -2.40 5.38 -9.87
N LEU A 258 -2.30 4.63 -8.77
CA LEU A 258 -3.19 4.75 -7.62
C LEU A 258 -3.01 6.08 -6.89
N SER A 259 -1.77 6.47 -6.61
CA SER A 259 -1.44 7.72 -5.91
C SER A 259 -1.77 8.96 -6.73
N HIS A 260 -1.37 9.00 -8.00
CA HIS A 260 -1.74 10.11 -8.88
C HIS A 260 -3.24 10.16 -9.14
N GLY A 261 -3.87 9.01 -9.34
CA GLY A 261 -5.32 8.90 -9.50
C GLY A 261 -6.09 9.44 -8.29
N LEU A 262 -5.66 9.10 -7.08
CA LEU A 262 -6.29 9.57 -5.84
C LEU A 262 -6.07 11.08 -5.63
N LEU A 263 -4.84 11.55 -5.78
CA LEU A 263 -4.46 12.95 -5.56
C LEU A 263 -5.07 13.91 -6.60
N SER A 264 -5.39 13.42 -7.80
CA SER A 264 -6.02 14.22 -8.85
C SER A 264 -7.49 13.88 -9.10
N GLN A 265 -8.09 13.04 -8.26
CA GLN A 265 -9.46 12.53 -8.43
C GLN A 265 -9.74 11.99 -9.85
N ASN A 266 -8.77 11.28 -10.43
CA ASN A 266 -8.91 10.67 -11.76
C ASN A 266 -9.58 9.29 -11.63
N GLU A 267 -10.90 9.28 -11.76
CA GLU A 267 -11.73 8.08 -11.67
C GLU A 267 -11.31 6.98 -12.66
N GLY A 268 -10.94 7.32 -13.89
CA GLY A 268 -10.53 6.34 -14.90
C GLY A 268 -9.24 5.61 -14.55
N ALA A 269 -8.26 6.33 -13.97
CA ALA A 269 -7.02 5.74 -13.47
C ALA A 269 -7.26 4.89 -12.22
N LEU A 270 -8.08 5.37 -11.29
CA LEU A 270 -8.47 4.62 -10.10
C LEU A 270 -9.24 3.34 -10.44
N ALA A 271 -10.14 3.38 -11.44
CA ALA A 271 -10.84 2.21 -11.96
C ALA A 271 -9.89 1.16 -12.53
N PHE A 272 -8.87 1.62 -13.26
CA PHE A 272 -7.84 0.76 -13.81
C PHE A 272 -7.01 0.10 -12.71
N ALA A 273 -6.54 0.88 -11.73
CA ALA A 273 -5.82 0.36 -10.57
C ALA A 273 -6.70 -0.62 -9.76
N ALA A 274 -7.98 -0.32 -9.59
CA ALA A 274 -8.92 -1.19 -8.91
C ALA A 274 -9.11 -2.53 -9.64
N SER A 275 -9.19 -2.52 -10.98
CA SER A 275 -9.21 -3.74 -11.78
C SER A 275 -7.93 -4.55 -11.58
N ALA A 276 -6.76 -3.90 -11.71
CA ALA A 276 -5.47 -4.55 -11.51
C ALA A 276 -5.36 -5.23 -10.12
N CYS A 277 -5.81 -4.56 -9.05
CA CYS A 277 -5.85 -5.14 -7.70
C CYS A 277 -6.74 -6.40 -7.59
N ASN A 278 -7.77 -6.51 -8.42
CA ASN A 278 -8.64 -7.68 -8.44
C ASN A 278 -8.12 -8.80 -9.34
N ASP A 279 -7.31 -8.46 -10.35
CA ASP A 279 -6.72 -9.42 -11.28
C ASP A 279 -5.49 -10.15 -10.70
N PHE A 280 -4.88 -9.64 -9.63
CA PHE A 280 -3.81 -10.37 -8.94
C PHE A 280 -4.35 -11.64 -8.28
N GLU A 281 -3.75 -12.78 -8.65
CA GLU A 281 -4.06 -14.09 -8.04
C GLU A 281 -3.82 -14.08 -6.52
N ASN A 282 -2.74 -13.43 -6.07
CA ASN A 282 -2.38 -13.32 -4.65
C ASN A 282 -2.15 -11.87 -4.25
N LEU A 283 -3.21 -11.18 -3.82
CA LEU A 283 -3.11 -9.80 -3.34
C LEU A 283 -2.16 -9.66 -2.14
N SER A 284 -1.97 -10.71 -1.32
CA SER A 284 -1.08 -10.66 -0.16
C SER A 284 0.40 -10.44 -0.53
N GLU A 285 0.81 -10.79 -1.75
CA GLU A 285 2.17 -10.48 -2.26
C GLU A 285 2.30 -9.02 -2.69
N VAL A 286 1.21 -8.40 -3.14
CA VAL A 286 1.19 -7.02 -3.64
C VAL A 286 0.90 -6.02 -2.51
N ALA A 287 0.06 -6.39 -1.54
CA ALA A 287 -0.43 -5.52 -0.49
C ALA A 287 0.68 -4.79 0.30
N PRO A 288 1.82 -5.43 0.67
CA PRO A 288 2.91 -4.73 1.35
C PRO A 288 3.49 -3.56 0.55
N HIS A 289 3.42 -3.63 -0.79
CA HIS A 289 3.92 -2.58 -1.68
C HIS A 289 2.96 -1.39 -1.84
N ILE A 290 1.68 -1.55 -1.49
CA ILE A 290 0.63 -0.52 -1.61
C ILE A 290 -0.09 -0.25 -0.28
N GLN A 291 0.49 -0.66 0.84
CA GLN A 291 -0.14 -0.62 2.16
C GLN A 291 -0.53 0.79 2.63
N TRP A 292 0.15 1.83 2.13
CA TRP A 292 -0.23 3.23 2.39
C TRP A 292 -1.69 3.52 1.99
N PHE A 293 -2.19 2.80 0.97
CA PHE A 293 -3.54 3.03 0.46
C PHE A 293 -4.61 2.61 1.45
N ALA A 294 -4.38 1.62 2.31
CA ALA A 294 -5.32 1.22 3.35
C ALA A 294 -5.58 2.35 4.37
N ALA A 295 -4.57 3.17 4.66
CA ALA A 295 -4.71 4.33 5.55
C ALA A 295 -5.29 5.57 4.84
N ALA A 296 -5.20 5.66 3.51
CA ALA A 296 -5.56 6.85 2.77
C ALA A 296 -7.05 7.22 2.95
N LYS A 297 -7.33 8.49 3.28
CA LYS A 297 -8.71 9.02 3.38
C LYS A 297 -9.62 8.15 4.28
N THR A 298 -9.14 7.75 5.46
CA THR A 298 -9.92 6.97 6.44
C THR A 298 -10.42 7.79 7.64
N GLY A 299 -10.12 9.09 7.71
CA GLY A 299 -10.50 9.99 8.82
C GLY A 299 -12.00 10.37 8.91
N GLY A 300 -12.92 9.48 8.53
CA GLY A 300 -14.36 9.71 8.61
C GLY A 300 -14.86 10.84 7.71
N ALA A 301 -15.52 11.86 8.28
CA ALA A 301 -16.20 12.92 7.53
C ALA A 301 -15.27 13.78 6.64
N GLN A 302 -13.96 13.78 6.90
CA GLN A 302 -12.94 14.44 6.07
C GLN A 302 -12.28 13.50 5.05
N GLY A 303 -12.67 12.22 5.07
CA GLY A 303 -12.04 11.12 4.34
C GLY A 303 -12.83 10.60 3.15
N ILE A 304 -13.67 11.40 2.48
CA ILE A 304 -14.29 10.94 1.21
C ILE A 304 -13.17 10.56 0.24
N LEU A 305 -13.21 9.32 -0.26
CA LEU A 305 -12.17 8.75 -1.11
C LEU A 305 -12.27 9.32 -2.52
N ILE A 306 -13.48 9.31 -3.08
CA ILE A 306 -13.84 9.98 -4.33
C ILE A 306 -15.23 10.61 -4.25
N GLU A 307 -15.43 11.75 -4.90
CA GLU A 307 -16.69 12.51 -4.83
C GLU A 307 -17.73 12.11 -5.90
N GLY A 308 -17.28 11.60 -7.06
CA GLY A 308 -18.14 11.47 -8.24
C GLY A 308 -18.84 10.12 -8.43
N ASP A 309 -18.22 9.01 -8.01
CA ASP A 309 -18.76 7.66 -8.27
C ASP A 309 -18.83 6.78 -7.00
N PRO A 310 -20.04 6.53 -6.45
CA PRO A 310 -20.21 5.68 -5.28
C PRO A 310 -19.80 4.21 -5.47
N GLY A 311 -19.93 3.68 -6.69
CA GLY A 311 -19.58 2.29 -7.01
C GLY A 311 -18.07 2.09 -7.01
N LEU A 312 -17.35 2.98 -7.68
CA LEU A 312 -15.88 3.01 -7.63
C LEU A 312 -15.38 3.26 -6.22
N SER A 313 -16.01 4.17 -5.46
CA SER A 313 -15.62 4.44 -4.07
C SER A 313 -15.72 3.17 -3.24
N SER A 314 -16.85 2.47 -3.35
CA SER A 314 -17.07 1.19 -2.66
C SER A 314 -16.07 0.10 -3.10
N GLN A 315 -15.71 0.04 -4.38
CA GLN A 315 -14.68 -0.91 -4.86
C GLN A 315 -13.30 -0.58 -4.30
N LEU A 316 -12.93 0.71 -4.26
CA LEU A 316 -11.66 1.14 -3.69
C LEU A 316 -11.64 0.91 -2.17
N ARG A 317 -12.76 1.14 -1.44
CA ARG A 317 -12.90 0.77 -0.02
C ARG A 317 -12.74 -0.72 0.22
N PHE A 318 -13.29 -1.55 -0.67
CA PHE A 318 -13.08 -2.99 -0.61
C PHE A 318 -11.59 -3.36 -0.81
N ILE A 319 -10.89 -2.69 -1.73
CA ILE A 319 -9.45 -2.88 -1.91
C ILE A 319 -8.66 -2.42 -0.67
N GLN A 320 -8.99 -1.27 -0.07
CA GLN A 320 -8.39 -0.82 1.19
C GLN A 320 -8.58 -1.87 2.29
N PHE A 321 -9.79 -2.41 2.43
CA PHE A 321 -10.09 -3.46 3.39
C PHE A 321 -9.23 -4.72 3.16
N ARG A 322 -9.16 -5.22 1.92
CA ARG A 322 -8.34 -6.39 1.59
C ARG A 322 -6.86 -6.16 1.85
N ILE A 323 -6.34 -4.97 1.54
CA ILE A 323 -4.94 -4.59 1.83
C ILE A 323 -4.71 -4.57 3.34
N ALA A 324 -5.60 -3.95 4.12
CA ALA A 324 -5.48 -3.88 5.57
C ALA A 324 -5.47 -5.28 6.20
N VAL A 325 -6.37 -6.16 5.77
CA VAL A 325 -6.39 -7.57 6.20
C VAL A 325 -5.10 -8.29 5.83
N ALA A 326 -4.62 -8.14 4.59
CA ALA A 326 -3.39 -8.81 4.13
C ALA A 326 -2.11 -8.28 4.82
N THR A 327 -2.15 -7.08 5.38
CA THR A 327 -1.02 -6.42 6.04
C THR A 327 -1.20 -6.30 7.55
N ASN A 328 -2.20 -6.98 8.13
CA ASN A 328 -2.55 -6.95 9.56
C ASN A 328 -2.74 -5.53 10.13
N GLN A 329 -3.30 -4.61 9.33
CA GLN A 329 -3.70 -3.27 9.77
C GLN A 329 -5.16 -3.27 10.25
N SER A 330 -5.50 -2.32 11.13
CA SER A 330 -6.88 -2.15 11.60
C SER A 330 -7.82 -1.81 10.44
N VAL A 331 -8.93 -2.57 10.33
CA VAL A 331 -9.97 -2.35 9.32
C VAL A 331 -11.03 -1.33 9.78
N THR A 332 -11.08 -0.99 11.07
CA THR A 332 -12.11 -0.11 11.64
C THR A 332 -12.18 1.26 10.96
N PRO A 333 -11.07 1.99 10.73
CA PRO A 333 -11.13 3.30 10.08
C PRO A 333 -11.67 3.22 8.64
N ILE A 334 -11.37 2.14 7.93
CA ILE A 334 -11.85 1.90 6.56
C ILE A 334 -13.35 1.66 6.58
N LEU A 335 -13.83 0.79 7.48
CA LEU A 335 -15.26 0.49 7.60
C LEU A 335 -16.06 1.73 8.01
N ASP A 336 -15.54 2.56 8.91
CA ASP A 336 -16.18 3.82 9.33
C ASP A 336 -16.28 4.83 8.17
N ALA A 337 -15.21 4.98 7.40
CA ALA A 337 -15.21 5.86 6.24
C ALA A 337 -16.13 5.32 5.12
N TRP A 338 -16.13 4.00 4.89
CA TRP A 338 -17.04 3.35 3.94
C TRP A 338 -18.51 3.52 4.34
N GLU A 339 -18.82 3.40 5.63
CA GLU A 339 -20.15 3.65 6.18
C GLU A 339 -20.58 5.10 6.06
N PHE A 340 -19.67 6.04 6.32
CA PHE A 340 -19.92 7.45 6.12
C PHE A 340 -20.30 7.76 4.66
N GLU A 341 -19.50 7.29 3.70
CA GLU A 341 -19.77 7.48 2.26
C GLU A 341 -21.11 6.88 1.84
N HIS A 342 -21.38 5.63 2.27
CA HIS A 342 -22.65 4.98 2.00
C HIS A 342 -23.84 5.78 2.57
N ASN A 343 -23.69 6.38 3.75
CA ASN A 343 -24.75 7.19 4.37
C ASN A 343 -24.98 8.54 3.66
N GLN A 344 -24.05 9.01 2.83
CA GLN A 344 -24.28 10.18 1.97
C GLN A 344 -25.20 9.87 0.77
N LEU A 345 -25.36 8.59 0.41
CA LEU A 345 -26.28 8.20 -0.66
C LEU A 345 -27.73 8.42 -0.25
N ARG A 346 -28.53 8.98 -1.14
CA ARG A 346 -29.98 9.08 -0.94
C ARG A 346 -30.56 7.68 -0.72
N LYS A 347 -31.56 7.55 0.16
CA LYS A 347 -32.26 6.27 0.40
C LYS A 347 -32.83 5.64 -0.88
N SER A 348 -33.19 6.47 -1.86
CA SER A 348 -33.70 6.04 -3.17
C SER A 348 -32.60 5.79 -4.21
N HIS A 349 -31.33 5.81 -3.84
CA HIS A 349 -30.22 5.62 -4.79
C HIS A 349 -30.20 4.15 -5.26
N PRO A 350 -30.17 3.88 -6.59
CA PRO A 350 -30.36 2.54 -7.13
C PRO A 350 -29.27 1.53 -6.71
N LEU A 351 -28.06 2.01 -6.42
CA LEU A 351 -26.94 1.16 -5.99
C LEU A 351 -26.90 0.94 -4.47
N ARG A 352 -27.71 1.62 -3.66
CA ARG A 352 -27.52 1.67 -2.20
C ARG A 352 -27.47 0.26 -1.59
N ASP A 353 -28.51 -0.54 -1.83
CA ASP A 353 -28.64 -1.90 -1.27
C ASP A 353 -27.54 -2.83 -1.79
N ALA A 354 -27.15 -2.69 -3.07
CA ALA A 354 -26.06 -3.45 -3.66
C ALA A 354 -24.70 -3.15 -3.00
N LEU A 355 -24.43 -1.88 -2.68
CA LEU A 355 -23.20 -1.49 -1.99
C LEU A 355 -23.18 -1.96 -0.52
N ASP A 356 -24.34 -2.04 0.13
CA ASP A 356 -24.46 -2.67 1.46
C ASP A 356 -24.08 -4.15 1.42
N VAL A 357 -24.59 -4.90 0.44
CA VAL A 357 -24.24 -6.32 0.25
C VAL A 357 -22.75 -6.51 -0.04
N VAL A 358 -22.14 -5.67 -0.88
CA VAL A 358 -20.69 -5.72 -1.15
C VAL A 358 -19.87 -5.54 0.12
N ARG A 359 -20.22 -4.54 0.93
CA ARG A 359 -19.55 -4.26 2.20
C ARG A 359 -19.71 -5.39 3.22
N GLY A 360 -20.92 -5.94 3.34
CA GLY A 360 -21.18 -7.08 4.22
C GLY A 360 -20.39 -8.31 3.79
N THR A 361 -20.41 -8.63 2.50
CA THR A 361 -19.69 -9.78 1.96
C THR A 361 -18.18 -9.64 2.15
N ALA A 362 -17.65 -8.42 2.04
CA ALA A 362 -16.24 -8.15 2.28
C ALA A 362 -15.83 -8.56 3.70
N VAL A 363 -16.61 -8.18 4.72
CA VAL A 363 -16.33 -8.54 6.11
C VAL A 363 -16.49 -10.05 6.32
N LEU A 364 -17.62 -10.62 5.91
CA LEU A 364 -17.92 -12.04 6.12
C LEU A 364 -16.91 -12.98 5.45
N SER A 365 -16.36 -12.59 4.30
CA SER A 365 -15.36 -13.39 3.58
C SER A 365 -13.96 -13.33 4.21
N HIS A 366 -13.76 -12.52 5.25
CA HIS A 366 -12.47 -12.34 5.93
C HIS A 366 -12.66 -12.42 7.46
N PRO A 367 -12.97 -13.62 8.01
CA PRO A 367 -13.19 -13.81 9.44
C PRO A 367 -11.99 -13.42 10.32
N GLN A 368 -10.79 -13.46 9.76
CA GLN A 368 -9.56 -13.01 10.41
C GLN A 368 -9.46 -11.48 10.61
N ALA A 369 -10.36 -10.70 10.01
CA ALA A 369 -10.41 -9.26 10.22
C ALA A 369 -11.00 -8.96 11.60
N ASP A 370 -10.28 -8.19 12.41
CA ASP A 370 -10.72 -7.75 13.74
C ASP A 370 -11.92 -6.78 13.61
N VAL A 371 -13.13 -7.33 13.69
CA VAL A 371 -14.40 -6.62 13.57
C VAL A 371 -15.34 -7.08 14.67
N HIS A 372 -15.75 -6.15 15.52
CA HIS A 372 -16.70 -6.41 16.60
C HIS A 372 -17.99 -7.09 16.11
N ILE A 373 -18.47 -8.10 16.83
CA ILE A 373 -19.56 -8.98 16.37
C ILE A 373 -20.87 -8.23 16.09
N GLU A 374 -21.22 -7.22 16.90
CA GLU A 374 -22.38 -6.35 16.62
C GLU A 374 -22.32 -5.70 15.23
N ARG A 375 -21.12 -5.28 14.80
CA ARG A 375 -20.92 -4.69 13.48
C ARG A 375 -21.04 -5.74 12.38
N VAL A 376 -20.55 -6.96 12.61
CA VAL A 376 -20.70 -8.10 11.69
C VAL A 376 -22.18 -8.38 11.45
N PHE A 377 -22.99 -8.46 12.51
CA PHE A 377 -24.45 -8.64 12.41
C PHE A 377 -25.11 -7.53 11.57
N ARG A 378 -24.80 -6.27 11.89
CA ARG A 378 -25.33 -5.12 11.13
C ARG A 378 -25.02 -5.21 9.64
N LEU A 379 -23.83 -5.68 9.29
CA LEU A 379 -23.36 -5.80 7.91
C LEU A 379 -23.85 -7.07 7.20
N ALA A 380 -24.17 -8.14 7.94
CA ALA A 380 -24.74 -9.36 7.39
C ALA A 380 -26.23 -9.23 7.06
N ARG A 381 -26.97 -8.37 7.80
CA ARG A 381 -28.42 -8.21 7.65
C ARG A 381 -28.88 -7.92 6.21
N PRO A 382 -28.29 -6.97 5.46
CA PRO A 382 -28.71 -6.70 4.09
C PRO A 382 -28.57 -7.90 3.15
N ILE A 383 -27.63 -8.82 3.42
CA ILE A 383 -27.40 -10.03 2.60
C ILE A 383 -28.57 -11.00 2.79
N VAL A 384 -28.97 -11.26 4.04
CA VAL A 384 -30.11 -12.11 4.38
C VAL A 384 -31.43 -11.49 3.90
N GLU A 385 -31.59 -10.17 4.04
CA GLU A 385 -32.77 -9.47 3.51
C GLU A 385 -32.91 -9.62 1.99
N VAL A 386 -31.80 -9.62 1.24
CA VAL A 386 -31.79 -9.84 -0.20
C VAL A 386 -32.11 -11.29 -0.57
N ASP A 387 -31.61 -12.28 0.19
CA ASP A 387 -31.91 -13.70 -0.02
C ASP A 387 -33.39 -14.04 0.24
N LEU A 388 -33.97 -13.45 1.29
CA LEU A 388 -35.36 -13.70 1.71
C LEU A 388 -36.41 -12.88 0.94
N ALA A 389 -36.02 -11.81 0.25
CA ALA A 389 -36.92 -11.04 -0.59
C ALA A 389 -37.47 -11.95 -1.71
N SER A 390 -38.79 -12.14 -1.74
CA SER A 390 -39.45 -13.06 -2.66
C SER A 390 -39.09 -12.79 -4.12
N VAL A 391 -38.99 -13.86 -4.91
CA VAL A 391 -38.66 -13.88 -6.35
C VAL A 391 -39.50 -12.90 -7.20
N GLU A 392 -40.61 -12.38 -6.69
CA GLU A 392 -41.52 -11.48 -7.40
C GLU A 392 -41.26 -9.98 -7.20
N GLU A 393 -40.51 -9.53 -6.18
CA GLU A 393 -40.11 -8.12 -6.04
C GLU A 393 -38.64 -7.91 -6.38
N SER A 394 -38.35 -7.86 -7.69
CA SER A 394 -37.15 -7.24 -8.24
C SER A 394 -35.82 -7.78 -7.70
N ASN A 395 -35.37 -8.89 -8.28
CA ASN A 395 -33.99 -9.36 -8.11
C ASN A 395 -33.05 -8.14 -8.16
N LEU A 396 -32.24 -7.95 -7.11
CA LEU A 396 -31.25 -6.87 -7.02
C LEU A 396 -30.42 -6.79 -8.31
N THR A 397 -30.16 -7.94 -8.92
CA THR A 397 -29.54 -8.10 -10.24
C THR A 397 -30.33 -7.39 -11.35
N SER A 398 -31.66 -7.57 -11.42
CA SER A 398 -32.52 -6.92 -12.43
C SER A 398 -32.64 -5.41 -12.21
N LYS A 399 -32.73 -4.94 -10.96
CA LYS A 399 -32.67 -3.50 -10.63
C LYS A 399 -31.33 -2.89 -11.04
N LEU A 400 -30.23 -3.60 -10.79
CA LEU A 400 -28.89 -3.20 -11.19
C LEU A 400 -28.77 -3.17 -12.72
N GLU A 401 -29.30 -4.17 -13.41
CA GLU A 401 -29.31 -4.24 -14.88
C GLU A 401 -30.13 -3.11 -15.51
N GLU A 402 -31.30 -2.79 -14.97
CA GLU A 402 -32.10 -1.65 -15.40
C GLU A 402 -31.38 -0.32 -15.14
N ALA A 403 -30.73 -0.17 -13.99
CA ALA A 403 -29.92 1.01 -13.69
C ALA A 403 -28.72 1.15 -14.64
N ILE A 404 -28.04 0.03 -14.97
CA ILE A 404 -26.95 -0.02 -15.95
C ILE A 404 -27.46 0.39 -17.34
N GLU A 405 -28.61 -0.14 -17.78
CA GLU A 405 -29.15 0.14 -19.11
C GLU A 405 -29.64 1.59 -19.24
N LYS A 406 -30.32 2.10 -18.21
CA LYS A 406 -30.72 3.52 -18.15
C LYS A 406 -29.53 4.48 -18.10
N ALA A 407 -28.45 4.08 -17.41
CA ALA A 407 -27.21 4.83 -17.45
C ALA A 407 -26.63 4.85 -18.87
N ARG A 408 -26.61 3.72 -19.60
CA ARG A 408 -26.17 3.64 -21.01
C ARG A 408 -26.93 4.58 -21.93
N GLU A 409 -28.25 4.66 -21.80
CA GLU A 409 -29.09 5.52 -22.62
C GLU A 409 -28.82 7.02 -22.42
N THR A 410 -28.35 7.42 -21.23
CA THR A 410 -28.16 8.83 -20.86
C THR A 410 -26.74 9.35 -21.09
N GLY A 411 -25.78 8.50 -21.44
CA GLY A 411 -24.38 8.90 -21.62
C GLY A 411 -23.66 9.26 -20.32
N ASP A 412 -24.25 8.95 -19.16
CA ASP A 412 -23.66 9.19 -17.84
C ASP A 412 -22.43 8.29 -17.60
N ARG A 413 -21.29 8.85 -17.22
CA ARG A 413 -20.03 8.09 -17.05
C ARG A 413 -20.03 7.13 -15.86
N SER A 414 -21.02 7.22 -14.96
CA SER A 414 -21.32 6.21 -13.93
C SER A 414 -21.56 4.79 -14.50
N GLN A 415 -21.75 4.67 -15.82
CA GLN A 415 -21.89 3.44 -16.61
C GLN A 415 -20.79 2.37 -16.41
N VAL A 416 -19.53 2.75 -16.16
CA VAL A 416 -18.42 1.78 -16.04
C VAL A 416 -18.40 1.11 -14.66
N HIS A 417 -18.89 1.81 -13.64
CA HIS A 417 -18.76 1.40 -12.24
C HIS A 417 -19.93 0.55 -11.75
N ALA A 418 -21.13 0.74 -12.31
CA ALA A 418 -22.24 -0.20 -12.14
C ALA A 418 -21.92 -1.60 -12.75
N LEU A 419 -21.10 -1.65 -13.81
CA LEU A 419 -20.58 -2.91 -14.37
C LEU A 419 -19.49 -3.54 -13.49
N GLN A 420 -18.66 -2.75 -12.80
CA GLN A 420 -17.70 -3.26 -11.81
C GLN A 420 -18.39 -3.73 -10.53
N ALA A 421 -19.43 -3.04 -10.08
CA ALA A 421 -20.33 -3.51 -9.03
C ALA A 421 -21.03 -4.82 -9.46
N LYS A 422 -21.40 -4.96 -10.74
CA LYS A 422 -21.86 -6.25 -11.30
C LYS A 422 -20.76 -7.31 -11.30
N GLY A 423 -19.49 -6.97 -11.51
CA GLY A 423 -18.35 -7.88 -11.36
C GLY A 423 -18.16 -8.36 -9.91
N LEU A 424 -18.10 -7.42 -8.97
CA LEU A 424 -18.10 -7.67 -7.52
C LEU A 424 -19.29 -8.54 -7.11
N LEU A 425 -20.50 -8.16 -7.52
CA LEU A 425 -21.68 -8.95 -7.27
C LEU A 425 -21.61 -10.29 -7.99
N SER A 426 -21.11 -10.42 -9.22
CA SER A 426 -21.03 -11.70 -9.95
C SER A 426 -20.09 -12.71 -9.31
N GLY A 427 -19.04 -12.26 -8.63
CA GLY A 427 -18.22 -13.10 -7.75
C GLY A 427 -18.95 -13.50 -6.45
N ILE A 428 -19.89 -12.66 -6.00
CA ILE A 428 -20.80 -12.90 -4.87
C ILE A 428 -22.10 -13.64 -5.32
N ASN A 429 -22.38 -13.74 -6.63
CA ASN A 429 -23.68 -14.06 -7.23
C ASN A 429 -23.96 -15.56 -7.37
N SER A 430 -23.22 -16.41 -6.66
CA SER A 430 -23.88 -17.62 -6.15
C SER A 430 -24.67 -17.16 -4.93
N GLN A 431 -25.97 -16.90 -5.10
CA GLN A 431 -26.92 -16.61 -4.01
C GLN A 431 -26.46 -17.31 -2.73
N LEU A 432 -25.81 -16.57 -1.82
CA LEU A 432 -25.30 -17.13 -0.58
C LEU A 432 -26.53 -17.44 0.25
N PRO A 433 -26.91 -18.72 0.43
CA PRO A 433 -28.12 -19.04 1.17
C PRO A 433 -28.00 -18.43 2.57
N SER A 434 -29.11 -17.95 3.13
CA SER A 434 -29.12 -17.35 4.47
C SER A 434 -28.44 -18.25 5.53
N SER A 435 -28.53 -19.57 5.39
CA SER A 435 -27.83 -20.55 6.24
C SER A 435 -26.30 -20.50 6.13
N HIS A 436 -25.76 -20.23 4.94
CA HIS A 436 -24.33 -20.03 4.76
C HIS A 436 -23.87 -18.67 5.28
N VAL A 437 -24.72 -17.63 5.17
CA VAL A 437 -24.45 -16.34 5.83
C VAL A 437 -24.35 -16.53 7.35
N ALA A 438 -25.24 -17.32 7.96
CA ALA A 438 -25.17 -17.66 9.38
C ALA A 438 -23.85 -18.34 9.77
N GLU A 439 -23.39 -19.29 8.95
CA GLU A 439 -22.09 -19.93 9.11
C GLU A 439 -20.95 -18.91 9.06
N MET A 440 -20.98 -18.00 8.07
CA MET A 440 -19.97 -16.94 7.92
C MET A 440 -19.94 -15.97 9.10
N VAL A 441 -21.09 -15.52 9.60
CA VAL A 441 -21.15 -14.67 10.81
C VAL A 441 -20.55 -15.41 12.00
N SER A 442 -20.81 -16.72 12.13
CA SER A 442 -20.28 -17.52 13.23
C SER A 442 -18.75 -17.54 13.26
N TYR A 443 -18.06 -17.45 12.11
CA TYR A 443 -16.60 -17.47 12.05
C TYR A 443 -15.94 -16.23 12.67
N HIS A 444 -16.69 -15.15 12.89
CA HIS A 444 -16.21 -13.96 13.60
C HIS A 444 -16.38 -14.05 15.13
N ALA A 445 -16.96 -15.13 15.66
CA ALA A 445 -17.03 -15.40 17.09
C ALA A 445 -16.07 -16.54 17.42
N GLU A 446 -14.91 -16.19 18.01
CA GLU A 446 -13.84 -17.13 18.26
C GLU A 446 -13.55 -17.32 19.75
N GLY A 447 -13.70 -16.25 20.54
CA GLY A 447 -13.59 -16.25 22.00
C GLY A 447 -14.91 -16.52 22.72
N ALA A 448 -14.83 -16.93 24.00
CA ALA A 448 -16.00 -17.31 24.78
C ALA A 448 -16.99 -16.14 24.97
N GLY A 449 -16.48 -14.92 25.18
CA GLY A 449 -17.29 -13.71 25.28
C GLY A 449 -17.97 -13.34 23.96
N GLU A 450 -17.27 -13.49 22.82
CA GLU A 450 -17.81 -13.21 21.49
C GLU A 450 -18.90 -14.19 21.10
N VAL A 451 -18.74 -15.48 21.46
CA VAL A 451 -19.77 -16.51 21.25
C VAL A 451 -21.02 -16.21 22.08
N LEU A 452 -20.84 -15.82 23.35
CA LEU A 452 -21.97 -15.42 24.18
C LEU A 452 -22.70 -14.20 23.61
N GLU A 453 -21.96 -13.21 23.13
CA GLU A 453 -22.54 -12.03 22.48
C GLU A 453 -23.25 -12.38 21.16
N PHE A 454 -22.65 -13.23 20.33
CA PHE A 454 -23.26 -13.76 19.11
C PHE A 454 -24.63 -14.38 19.40
N VAL A 455 -24.72 -15.27 20.41
CA VAL A 455 -25.98 -15.95 20.73
C VAL A 455 -27.01 -14.95 21.27
N LYS A 456 -26.60 -14.02 22.14
CA LYS A 456 -27.48 -12.95 22.64
C LYS A 456 -28.05 -12.10 21.52
N LEU A 457 -27.23 -11.73 20.53
CA LEU A 457 -27.68 -10.98 19.36
C LEU A 457 -28.62 -11.83 18.50
N ALA A 458 -28.29 -13.09 18.24
CA ALA A 458 -29.11 -13.99 17.44
C ALA A 458 -30.53 -14.15 17.99
N VAL A 459 -30.68 -14.42 19.29
CA VAL A 459 -32.00 -14.62 19.94
C VAL A 459 -32.71 -13.31 20.30
N GLY A 460 -31.95 -12.24 20.52
CA GLY A 460 -32.49 -10.94 20.92
C GLY A 460 -32.96 -10.07 19.76
N GLU A 461 -32.48 -10.32 18.53
CA GLU A 461 -32.78 -9.50 17.36
C GLU A 461 -34.05 -9.98 16.64
N THR A 462 -35.07 -9.11 16.53
CA THR A 462 -36.32 -9.43 15.82
C THR A 462 -36.22 -9.24 14.30
N THR A 463 -35.01 -9.27 13.73
CA THR A 463 -34.78 -9.11 12.29
C THR A 463 -34.83 -10.46 11.57
N SER A 464 -34.81 -10.41 10.24
CA SER A 464 -34.64 -11.58 9.39
C SER A 464 -33.36 -12.35 9.72
N LEU A 465 -32.25 -11.65 9.94
CA LEU A 465 -30.97 -12.26 10.33
C LEU A 465 -31.07 -12.99 11.68
N GLY A 466 -31.63 -12.34 12.71
CA GLY A 466 -31.83 -12.98 14.02
C GLY A 466 -32.70 -14.24 13.94
N SER A 467 -33.75 -14.21 13.12
CA SER A 467 -34.62 -15.37 12.87
C SER A 467 -33.85 -16.53 12.21
N VAL A 468 -33.06 -16.24 11.17
CA VAL A 468 -32.21 -17.23 10.50
C VAL A 468 -31.18 -17.82 11.47
N LEU A 469 -30.45 -16.97 12.20
CA LEU A 469 -29.43 -17.41 13.15
C LEU A 469 -30.03 -18.27 14.27
N THR A 470 -31.20 -17.88 14.80
CA THR A 470 -31.92 -18.65 15.83
C THR A 470 -32.31 -20.04 15.31
N GLU A 471 -32.78 -20.14 14.06
CA GLU A 471 -33.11 -21.43 13.45
C GLU A 471 -31.85 -22.31 13.25
N GLU A 472 -30.78 -21.71 12.74
CA GLU A 472 -29.50 -22.41 12.57
C GLU A 472 -28.92 -22.89 13.92
N LEU A 473 -29.04 -22.09 14.98
CA LEU A 473 -28.65 -22.50 16.33
C LEU A 473 -29.53 -23.62 16.92
N ARG A 474 -30.77 -23.75 16.44
CA ARG A 474 -31.68 -24.82 16.86
C ARG A 474 -31.38 -26.15 16.16
N GLU A 475 -31.10 -26.12 14.86
CA GLU A 475 -31.04 -27.34 14.03
C GLU A 475 -29.65 -27.68 13.47
N ASN A 476 -28.75 -26.70 13.28
CA ASN A 476 -27.46 -26.89 12.61
C ASN A 476 -26.35 -27.34 13.58
N VAL A 477 -26.22 -28.66 13.72
CA VAL A 477 -25.21 -29.30 14.58
C VAL A 477 -23.76 -28.94 14.17
N PRO A 478 -23.35 -28.95 12.89
CA PRO A 478 -22.02 -28.48 12.49
C PRO A 478 -21.70 -27.06 12.94
N LEU A 479 -22.62 -26.11 12.73
CA LEU A 479 -22.43 -24.70 13.11
C LEU A 479 -22.27 -24.55 14.61
N THR A 480 -23.19 -25.12 15.40
CA THR A 480 -23.18 -25.04 16.87
C THR A 480 -21.96 -25.72 17.48
N ASN A 481 -21.51 -26.84 16.91
CA ASN A 481 -20.25 -27.48 17.29
C ASN A 481 -19.05 -26.57 17.01
N GLY A 482 -18.96 -25.97 15.82
CA GLY A 482 -17.88 -25.05 15.47
C GLY A 482 -17.83 -23.86 16.42
N LEU A 483 -18.98 -23.20 16.60
CA LEU A 483 -19.13 -22.03 17.47
C LEU A 483 -18.72 -22.31 18.92
N THR A 484 -19.19 -23.42 19.50
CA THR A 484 -18.89 -23.78 20.90
C THR A 484 -17.51 -24.40 21.07
N SER A 485 -16.85 -24.89 20.02
CA SER A 485 -15.54 -25.55 20.15
C SER A 485 -14.36 -24.60 20.08
N ARG A 486 -14.45 -23.54 19.25
CA ARG A 486 -13.36 -22.57 19.07
C ARG A 486 -12.88 -21.93 20.39
N PRO A 487 -13.75 -21.48 21.31
CA PRO A 487 -13.31 -20.80 22.52
C PRO A 487 -12.39 -21.64 23.40
N TRP A 488 -12.76 -22.91 23.62
CA TRP A 488 -12.01 -23.78 24.51
C TRP A 488 -10.77 -24.36 23.83
N LEU A 489 -10.82 -24.63 22.52
CA LEU A 489 -9.64 -25.06 21.75
C LEU A 489 -8.54 -23.99 21.78
N ARG A 490 -8.89 -22.71 21.62
CA ARG A 490 -7.94 -21.61 21.74
C ARG A 490 -7.42 -21.41 23.15
N MET A 491 -8.28 -21.58 24.15
CA MET A 491 -7.86 -21.52 25.55
C MET A 491 -6.82 -22.61 25.84
N ALA A 492 -7.02 -23.82 25.33
CA ALA A 492 -6.08 -24.94 25.48
C ALA A 492 -4.68 -24.67 24.90
N GLU A 493 -4.54 -23.76 23.93
CA GLU A 493 -3.27 -23.39 23.31
C GLU A 493 -2.45 -22.39 24.15
N GLN A 494 -3.04 -21.81 25.22
CA GLN A 494 -2.36 -20.86 26.08
C GLN A 494 -1.47 -21.56 27.13
N ASP A 495 -0.37 -20.92 27.51
CA ASP A 495 0.58 -21.47 28.50
C ASP A 495 -0.03 -21.60 29.92
N ASP A 496 -1.00 -20.74 30.27
CA ASP A 496 -1.71 -20.73 31.56
C ASP A 496 -3.21 -20.45 31.31
N PRO A 497 -4.00 -21.47 30.93
CA PRO A 497 -5.37 -21.29 30.49
C PRO A 497 -6.32 -20.92 31.64
N ASP A 498 -7.04 -19.80 31.49
CA ASP A 498 -8.14 -19.43 32.38
C ASP A 498 -9.45 -20.08 31.94
N TRP A 499 -9.65 -21.33 32.36
CA TRP A 499 -10.87 -22.08 32.10
C TRP A 499 -12.13 -21.46 32.73
N GLY A 500 -11.98 -20.63 33.76
CA GLY A 500 -13.11 -19.98 34.44
C GLY A 500 -13.92 -19.11 33.48
N ILE A 501 -13.24 -18.31 32.66
CA ILE A 501 -13.88 -17.43 31.67
C ILE A 501 -14.70 -18.23 30.65
N VAL A 502 -14.18 -19.38 30.20
CA VAL A 502 -14.86 -20.22 29.21
C VAL A 502 -16.09 -20.90 29.83
N LEU A 503 -15.94 -21.44 31.05
CA LEU A 503 -17.03 -22.10 31.77
C LEU A 503 -18.15 -21.13 32.13
N GLU A 504 -17.83 -19.93 32.61
CA GLU A 504 -18.82 -18.88 32.90
C GLU A 504 -19.63 -18.51 31.64
N ALA A 505 -18.96 -18.37 30.50
CA ALA A 505 -19.65 -18.11 29.23
C ALA A 505 -20.53 -19.30 28.82
N PHE A 506 -20.07 -20.54 29.01
CA PHE A 506 -20.82 -21.74 28.68
C PHE A 506 -22.05 -21.90 29.58
N ASP A 507 -21.96 -21.59 30.87
CA ASP A 507 -23.12 -21.59 31.76
C ASP A 507 -24.19 -20.59 31.28
N CYS A 508 -23.78 -19.38 30.89
CA CYS A 508 -24.71 -18.42 30.27
C CYS A 508 -25.28 -18.91 28.93
N LEU A 509 -24.49 -19.61 28.11
CA LEU A 509 -24.97 -20.19 26.85
C LEU A 509 -26.00 -21.30 27.06
N LEU A 510 -25.81 -22.14 28.08
CA LEU A 510 -26.77 -23.18 28.45
C LEU A 510 -28.10 -22.56 28.87
N GLU A 511 -28.09 -21.55 29.75
CA GLU A 511 -29.29 -20.82 30.16
C GLU A 511 -30.01 -20.22 28.93
N LEU A 512 -29.28 -19.54 28.04
CA LEU A 512 -29.85 -18.96 26.83
C LEU A 512 -30.42 -20.02 25.88
N ALA A 513 -29.74 -21.17 25.75
CA ALA A 513 -30.18 -22.25 24.88
C ALA A 513 -31.47 -22.91 25.41
N GLU A 514 -31.57 -23.14 26.72
CA GLU A 514 -32.78 -23.66 27.36
C GLU A 514 -33.96 -22.69 27.24
N GLU A 515 -33.75 -21.41 27.55
CA GLU A 515 -34.80 -20.38 27.51
C GLU A 515 -35.39 -20.20 26.11
N ASN A 516 -34.58 -20.41 25.06
CA ASN A 516 -34.96 -20.15 23.67
C ASN A 516 -35.19 -21.44 22.84
N GLY A 517 -35.08 -22.62 23.46
CA GLY A 517 -35.27 -23.92 22.79
C GLY A 517 -34.27 -24.16 21.65
N LEU A 518 -32.98 -23.95 21.93
CA LEU A 518 -31.86 -24.12 20.98
C LEU A 518 -31.17 -25.48 21.19
N ASP A 519 -31.87 -26.57 20.85
CA ASP A 519 -31.44 -27.94 21.19
C ASP A 519 -30.02 -28.28 20.70
N ALA A 520 -29.65 -27.91 19.46
CA ALA A 520 -28.32 -28.17 18.93
C ALA A 520 -27.22 -27.41 19.70
N LEU A 521 -27.46 -26.13 20.04
CA LEU A 521 -26.54 -25.32 20.84
C LEU A 521 -26.41 -25.87 22.27
N LEU A 522 -27.52 -26.27 22.89
CA LEU A 522 -27.56 -26.87 24.22
C LEU A 522 -26.66 -28.11 24.27
N MET A 523 -26.91 -29.08 23.39
CA MET A 523 -26.14 -30.33 23.34
C MET A 523 -24.65 -30.11 23.05
N ALA A 524 -24.32 -29.18 22.15
CA ALA A 524 -22.93 -28.87 21.80
C ALA A 524 -22.18 -28.22 22.99
N THR A 525 -22.84 -27.31 23.70
CA THR A 525 -22.28 -26.61 24.86
C THR A 525 -22.07 -27.56 26.04
N GLU A 526 -23.05 -28.41 26.35
CA GLU A 526 -22.93 -29.43 27.40
C GLU A 526 -21.75 -30.38 27.14
N ARG A 527 -21.65 -30.89 25.91
CA ARG A 527 -20.56 -31.79 25.52
C ARG A 527 -19.20 -31.12 25.70
N ASN A 528 -19.04 -29.89 25.21
CA ASN A 528 -17.76 -29.19 25.29
C ASN A 528 -17.40 -28.79 26.73
N ARG A 529 -18.38 -28.42 27.55
CA ARG A 529 -18.20 -28.19 28.98
C ARG A 529 -17.73 -29.45 29.71
N ALA A 530 -18.31 -30.62 29.39
CA ALA A 530 -17.89 -31.89 29.96
C ALA A 530 -16.43 -32.25 29.57
N ILE A 531 -16.05 -32.00 28.31
CA ILE A 531 -14.67 -32.18 27.84
C ILE A 531 -13.70 -31.32 28.67
N ILE A 532 -14.00 -30.04 28.89
CA ILE A 532 -13.16 -29.14 29.69
C ILE A 532 -12.99 -29.67 31.12
N ASN A 533 -14.10 -30.02 31.77
CA ASN A 533 -14.09 -30.51 33.15
C ASN A 533 -13.29 -31.81 33.30
N TYR A 534 -13.45 -32.74 32.36
CA TYR A 534 -12.81 -34.05 32.43
C TYR A 534 -11.33 -34.00 32.01
N GLU A 535 -11.04 -33.42 30.84
CA GLU A 535 -9.70 -33.49 30.24
C GLU A 535 -8.73 -32.45 30.81
N TYR A 536 -9.22 -31.27 31.20
CA TYR A 536 -8.36 -30.15 31.58
C TYR A 536 -8.42 -29.81 33.07
N LEU A 537 -9.55 -30.01 33.74
CA LEU A 537 -9.71 -29.74 35.17
C LEU A 537 -9.67 -30.99 36.06
N GLY A 538 -9.77 -32.19 35.48
CA GLY A 538 -9.66 -33.45 36.20
C GLY A 538 -10.82 -33.74 37.17
N ASP A 539 -12.00 -33.17 36.92
CA ASP A 539 -13.19 -33.45 37.72
C ASP A 539 -13.88 -34.73 37.23
N GLU A 540 -13.63 -35.85 37.91
CA GLU A 540 -14.20 -37.17 37.58
C GLU A 540 -15.72 -37.29 37.88
N ASN A 541 -16.38 -36.25 38.40
CA ASN A 541 -17.81 -36.28 38.77
C ASN A 541 -18.75 -35.54 37.81
N ALA A 542 -18.28 -35.12 36.63
CA ALA A 542 -19.11 -34.44 35.63
C ALA A 542 -19.84 -35.44 34.70
N ASP A 543 -20.75 -36.25 35.27
CA ASP A 543 -21.71 -37.11 34.54
C ASP A 543 -23.11 -36.47 34.50
#